data_AF-A0A1A2N9X9-F1
#
_entry.id   AF-A0A1A2N9X9-F1
#
_cell.length_a   1.000
_cell.length_b   1.000
_cell.length_c   1.000
_cell.angle_alpha   90.00
_cell.angle_beta   90.00
_cell.angle_gamma   90.00
#
_symmetry.space_group_name_H-M   'P 1'
#
loop_
_entity.id
_entity.type
_entity.pdbx_description
1 polymer ?
#
loop_
_entity_poly.entity_id
_entity_poly.type
_entity_poly.pdbx_seq_one_letter_code
_entity_poly.pdbx_strand_id
1 'polypeptide(L)'
;MPGTPPGRNPWPIIAGVAALVVVLVIAAVVIAMVMGGDDSNPQANRTSTTTSTTTSKTVTTTTTPRAGTPQSKLLSLLPAGYPNGGCTPATPKANSIWVNAVAMVDCDQNTNQGGPSRAVYGLFASADPLKKAFDDDIAAVQLLNCPGAGPSPDGWHHDSTPTVSAGSIACGTYKNHPNMIWTNDAKLLLCDVYGDPPALEDLHTWWTNYGG
;
A
#
# COMPACT_ATOMS: atom_id res chain seq x y z
N MET A 1 -49.01 2.34 -36.58
CA MET A 1 -47.79 1.97 -35.82
C MET A 1 -48.09 2.26 -34.35
N PRO A 2 -47.99 1.26 -33.47
CA PRO A 2 -48.35 1.36 -32.05
C PRO A 2 -47.35 2.21 -31.25
N GLY A 3 -47.87 2.87 -30.21
CA GLY A 3 -47.13 3.80 -29.35
C GLY A 3 -46.09 3.14 -28.44
N THR A 4 -45.02 3.87 -28.17
CA THR A 4 -43.92 3.51 -27.27
C THR A 4 -44.39 3.51 -25.80
N PRO A 5 -44.13 2.47 -25.01
CA PRO A 5 -44.39 2.48 -23.57
C PRO A 5 -43.27 3.19 -22.79
N PRO A 6 -43.57 3.89 -21.68
CA PRO A 6 -42.55 4.49 -20.81
C PRO A 6 -41.98 3.45 -19.84
N GLY A 7 -40.72 3.08 -20.02
CA GLY A 7 -39.97 2.23 -19.10
C GLY A 7 -39.46 3.05 -17.91
N ARG A 8 -39.94 2.72 -16.71
CA ARG A 8 -39.65 3.39 -15.43
C ARG A 8 -38.41 2.80 -14.76
N ASN A 9 -37.57 3.69 -14.25
CA ASN A 9 -36.33 3.43 -13.50
C ASN A 9 -36.65 2.87 -12.10
N PRO A 10 -36.04 1.74 -11.66
CA PRO A 10 -36.13 1.30 -10.27
C PRO A 10 -34.78 1.47 -9.54
N TRP A 11 -34.53 2.67 -9.02
CA TRP A 11 -33.70 2.94 -7.85
C TRP A 11 -34.53 3.95 -7.04
N PRO A 12 -35.05 3.59 -5.84
CA PRO A 12 -34.19 3.50 -4.65
C PRO A 12 -34.75 2.56 -3.54
N ILE A 13 -34.13 1.41 -3.29
CA ILE A 13 -34.32 0.66 -2.03
C ILE A 13 -32.96 0.22 -1.49
N ILE A 14 -32.07 1.18 -1.22
CA ILE A 14 -30.88 0.97 -0.40
C ILE A 14 -30.65 2.23 0.44
N ALA A 15 -31.59 2.55 1.33
CA ALA A 15 -31.47 3.66 2.28
C ALA A 15 -31.86 3.24 3.72
N GLY A 16 -31.94 1.94 4.01
CA GLY A 16 -32.43 1.41 5.28
C GLY A 16 -31.40 0.68 6.16
N VAL A 17 -30.19 0.39 5.66
CA VAL A 17 -29.21 -0.45 6.39
C VAL A 17 -27.97 0.32 6.87
N ALA A 18 -27.74 1.54 6.36
CA ALA A 18 -26.53 2.32 6.67
C ALA A 18 -26.56 3.06 8.03
N ALA A 19 -27.74 3.22 8.66
CA ALA A 19 -27.86 4.01 9.89
C ALA A 19 -27.55 3.22 11.18
N LEU A 20 -27.64 1.89 11.18
CA LEU A 20 -27.49 1.09 12.41
C LEU A 20 -26.02 0.83 12.79
N VAL A 21 -25.11 0.78 11.80
CA VAL A 21 -23.69 0.45 12.03
C VAL A 21 -22.92 1.65 12.61
N VAL A 22 -23.27 2.87 12.23
CA VAL A 22 -22.60 4.10 12.71
C VAL A 22 -22.86 4.35 14.20
N VAL A 23 -24.07 4.04 14.70
CA VAL A 23 -24.43 4.24 16.11
C VAL A 23 -23.66 3.29 17.05
N LEU A 24 -23.42 2.05 16.61
CA LEU A 24 -22.68 1.06 17.41
C LEU A 24 -21.19 1.39 17.55
N VAL A 25 -20.57 1.98 16.53
CA VAL A 25 -19.15 2.38 16.58
C VAL A 25 -18.95 3.60 17.49
N ILE A 26 -19.87 4.56 17.49
CA ILE A 26 -19.79 5.74 18.37
C ILE A 26 -19.96 5.35 19.84
N ALA A 27 -20.87 4.44 20.17
CA ALA A 27 -21.07 3.99 21.55
C ALA A 27 -19.83 3.30 22.14
N ALA A 28 -19.09 2.52 21.34
CA ALA A 28 -17.85 1.86 21.79
C ALA A 28 -16.71 2.84 22.08
N VAL A 29 -16.59 3.92 21.30
CA VAL A 29 -15.54 4.93 21.49
C VAL A 29 -15.81 5.82 22.72
N VAL A 30 -17.08 6.13 23.01
CA VAL A 30 -17.45 6.93 24.19
C VAL A 30 -17.19 6.17 25.50
N ILE A 31 -17.45 4.85 25.55
CA ILE A 31 -17.20 4.05 26.75
C ILE A 31 -15.70 3.96 27.07
N ALA A 32 -14.85 3.90 26.03
CA ALA A 32 -13.40 3.83 26.19
C ALA A 32 -12.76 5.16 26.65
N MET A 33 -13.39 6.31 26.37
CA MET A 33 -12.87 7.61 26.81
C MET A 33 -13.41 8.08 28.18
N VAL A 34 -14.50 7.49 28.68
CA VAL A 34 -15.15 7.89 29.95
C VAL A 34 -14.62 7.12 31.17
N MET A 35 -13.94 5.99 30.99
CA MET A 35 -13.40 5.17 32.09
C MET A 35 -11.87 5.27 32.30
N GLY A 36 -11.25 6.34 31.78
CA GLY A 36 -9.81 6.61 31.90
C GLY A 36 -9.46 7.92 32.61
N GLY A 37 -10.17 8.28 33.67
CA GLY A 37 -9.72 9.22 34.72
C GLY A 37 -9.65 8.43 36.04
N ASP A 38 -8.78 8.68 37.00
CA ASP A 38 -8.01 9.86 37.40
C ASP A 38 -6.81 9.37 38.23
N ASP A 39 -5.75 10.18 38.33
CA ASP A 39 -5.19 10.48 39.66
C ASP A 39 -4.57 11.89 39.64
N SER A 40 -5.14 12.74 40.49
CA SER A 40 -4.88 14.17 40.60
C SER A 40 -3.96 14.51 41.79
N ASN A 41 -2.99 15.39 41.53
CA ASN A 41 -2.48 16.48 42.41
C ASN A 41 -1.74 16.10 43.73
N PRO A 42 -1.02 17.02 44.44
CA PRO A 42 -0.64 18.40 44.13
C PRO A 42 0.84 18.79 44.34
N GLN A 43 1.15 19.96 43.77
CA GLN A 43 2.33 20.77 44.07
C GLN A 43 2.45 21.10 45.58
N ALA A 44 3.61 20.82 46.16
CA ALA A 44 4.05 21.41 47.42
C ALA A 44 5.50 21.91 47.30
N ASN A 45 5.67 23.18 47.64
CA ASN A 45 6.91 23.93 47.74
C ASN A 45 7.79 23.42 48.90
N ARG A 46 9.11 23.24 48.71
CA ARG A 46 10.20 23.68 49.62
C ARG A 46 11.60 23.11 49.28
N THR A 47 12.53 24.05 49.23
CA THR A 47 13.97 24.08 49.58
C THR A 47 14.73 22.79 49.94
N SER A 48 15.91 22.67 49.32
CA SER A 48 17.10 21.82 49.50
C SER A 48 17.29 21.09 50.85
N THR A 49 17.66 19.81 50.79
CA THR A 49 18.74 19.18 51.59
C THR A 49 19.17 17.86 50.92
N THR A 50 20.49 17.70 50.75
CA THR A 50 21.19 16.55 50.16
C THR A 50 21.18 15.34 51.11
N THR A 51 20.67 14.18 50.66
CA THR A 51 20.99 12.88 51.27
C THR A 51 20.98 11.77 50.21
N SER A 52 22.13 11.12 50.03
CA SER A 52 22.34 9.99 49.12
C SER A 52 21.63 8.73 49.63
N THR A 53 20.82 8.08 48.79
CA THR A 53 20.29 6.74 49.06
C THR A 53 20.35 5.90 47.80
N THR A 54 21.32 4.99 47.74
CA THR A 54 21.51 4.02 46.66
C THR A 54 20.34 3.06 46.63
N THR A 55 19.39 3.29 45.71
CA THR A 55 18.31 2.35 45.41
C THR A 55 18.59 1.81 44.01
N SER A 56 19.07 0.57 43.91
CA SER A 56 19.25 -0.13 42.64
C SER A 56 17.88 -0.31 41.98
N LYS A 57 17.49 0.64 41.14
CA LYS A 57 16.37 0.47 40.20
C LYS A 57 16.80 -0.56 39.16
N THR A 58 16.26 -1.77 39.28
CA THR A 58 16.19 -2.70 38.15
C THR A 58 15.40 -2.00 37.04
N VAL A 59 16.11 -1.50 36.04
CA VAL A 59 15.51 -0.96 34.81
C VAL A 59 14.99 -2.17 34.06
N THR A 60 13.68 -2.44 34.17
CA THR A 60 13.00 -3.31 33.22
C THR A 60 12.97 -2.57 31.89
N THR A 61 13.94 -2.87 31.02
CA THR A 61 13.95 -2.42 29.64
C THR A 61 12.77 -3.08 28.94
N THR A 62 11.63 -2.40 28.87
CA THR A 62 10.55 -2.78 27.97
C THR A 62 11.08 -2.56 26.55
N THR A 63 11.63 -3.61 25.96
CA THR A 63 12.04 -3.61 24.56
C THR A 63 10.79 -3.59 23.70
N THR A 64 10.23 -2.40 23.45
CA THR A 64 9.27 -2.21 22.36
C THR A 64 9.95 -2.72 21.08
N PRO A 65 9.35 -3.65 20.32
CA PRO A 65 9.92 -4.09 19.06
C PRO A 65 10.16 -2.85 18.20
N ARG A 66 11.44 -2.56 17.90
CA ARG A 66 11.78 -1.43 17.03
C ARG A 66 11.09 -1.68 15.69
N ALA A 67 10.16 -0.81 15.33
CA ALA A 67 9.59 -0.82 13.99
C ALA A 67 10.74 -0.83 12.98
N GLY A 68 10.70 -1.78 12.03
CA GLY A 68 11.71 -1.86 10.98
C GLY A 68 11.85 -0.54 10.24
N THR A 69 13.02 -0.26 9.69
CA THR A 69 13.19 0.91 8.81
C THR A 69 12.26 0.78 7.59
N PRO A 70 11.80 1.89 6.97
CA PRO A 70 11.04 1.84 5.73
C PRO A 70 11.68 0.95 4.66
N GLN A 71 13.01 0.96 4.59
CA GLN A 71 13.77 0.09 3.69
C GLN A 71 13.59 -1.40 3.99
N SER A 72 13.73 -1.81 5.26
CA SER A 72 13.51 -3.21 5.65
C SER A 72 12.08 -3.67 5.42
N LYS A 73 11.11 -2.78 5.66
CA LYS A 73 9.70 -3.03 5.34
C LYS A 73 9.52 -3.24 3.84
N LEU A 74 10.03 -2.34 3.00
CA LEU A 74 9.94 -2.47 1.54
C LEU A 74 10.53 -3.80 1.05
N LEU A 75 11.73 -4.16 1.51
CA LEU A 75 12.37 -5.43 1.15
C LEU A 75 11.53 -6.67 1.53
N SER A 76 10.79 -6.62 2.64
CA SER A 76 9.90 -7.71 3.06
C SER A 76 8.61 -7.84 2.24
N LEU A 77 8.28 -6.82 1.42
CA LEU A 77 7.07 -6.78 0.62
C LEU A 77 7.31 -7.19 -0.84
N LEU A 78 8.57 -7.37 -1.24
CA LEU A 78 8.91 -7.69 -2.63
C LEU A 78 8.41 -9.09 -3.01
N PRO A 79 7.97 -9.28 -4.27
CA PRO A 79 7.68 -10.60 -4.80
C PRO A 79 8.88 -11.54 -4.66
N ALA A 80 8.62 -12.83 -4.46
CA ALA A 80 9.68 -13.84 -4.45
C ALA A 80 10.39 -13.93 -5.82
N GLY A 81 11.57 -14.55 -5.85
CA GLY A 81 12.32 -14.81 -7.09
C GLY A 81 13.42 -13.80 -7.42
N TYR A 82 13.64 -12.78 -6.58
CA TYR A 82 14.86 -11.96 -6.69
C TYR A 82 16.04 -12.67 -6.01
N PRO A 83 17.20 -12.79 -6.68
CA PRO A 83 18.42 -13.30 -6.04
C PRO A 83 18.86 -12.43 -4.86
N ASN A 84 19.69 -12.99 -3.98
CA ASN A 84 20.30 -12.23 -2.90
C ASN A 84 21.09 -11.03 -3.44
N GLY A 85 20.75 -9.83 -2.99
CA GLY A 85 21.37 -8.59 -3.47
C GLY A 85 20.87 -8.11 -4.83
N GLY A 86 19.93 -8.83 -5.47
CA GLY A 86 19.32 -8.43 -6.74
C GLY A 86 18.39 -7.24 -6.63
N CYS A 87 18.01 -6.82 -5.42
CA CYS A 87 17.27 -5.59 -5.16
C CYS A 87 18.10 -4.68 -4.26
N THR A 88 18.46 -3.51 -4.75
CA THR A 88 19.35 -2.57 -4.07
C THR A 88 18.59 -1.30 -3.68
N PRO A 89 18.86 -0.71 -2.50
CA PRO A 89 18.26 0.57 -2.12
C PRO A 89 18.55 1.68 -3.14
N ALA A 90 17.51 2.39 -3.54
CA ALA A 90 17.60 3.53 -4.44
C ALA A 90 17.16 4.83 -3.73
N THR A 91 17.65 5.97 -4.20
CA THR A 91 17.25 7.28 -3.69
C THR A 91 16.29 7.94 -4.68
N PRO A 92 15.08 8.33 -4.25
CA PRO A 92 14.16 9.09 -5.08
C PRO A 92 14.80 10.37 -5.64
N LYS A 93 14.61 10.60 -6.94
CA LYS A 93 15.06 11.82 -7.59
C LYS A 93 13.98 12.89 -7.45
N ALA A 94 14.38 14.14 -7.26
CA ALA A 94 13.45 15.26 -7.03
C ALA A 94 12.46 15.50 -8.18
N ASN A 95 12.76 15.02 -9.38
CA ASN A 95 11.98 15.17 -10.59
C ASN A 95 11.49 13.84 -11.18
N SER A 96 11.37 12.78 -10.35
CA SER A 96 10.77 11.51 -10.75
C SER A 96 9.41 11.29 -10.10
N ILE A 97 8.64 10.35 -10.64
CA ILE A 97 7.38 9.85 -10.04
C ILE A 97 7.57 9.33 -8.60
N TRP A 98 8.79 8.93 -8.27
CA TRP A 98 9.17 8.34 -6.99
C TRP A 98 9.47 9.38 -5.91
N VAL A 99 9.44 10.69 -6.20
CA VAL A 99 9.92 11.77 -5.30
C VAL A 99 9.35 11.70 -3.87
N ASN A 100 8.14 11.16 -3.69
CA ASN A 100 7.48 11.04 -2.39
C ASN A 100 7.61 9.65 -1.75
N ALA A 101 8.41 8.74 -2.32
CA ALA A 101 8.66 7.44 -1.73
C ALA A 101 9.55 7.58 -0.49
N VAL A 102 9.14 6.95 0.61
CA VAL A 102 9.90 6.90 1.88
C VAL A 102 10.96 5.81 1.89
N ALA A 103 10.86 4.86 0.95
CA ALA A 103 11.88 3.87 0.63
C ALA A 103 11.69 3.46 -0.84
N MET A 104 12.80 3.11 -1.50
CA MET A 104 12.78 2.68 -2.89
C MET A 104 13.85 1.60 -3.09
N VAL A 105 13.60 0.66 -3.98
CA VAL A 105 14.61 -0.29 -4.47
C VAL A 105 14.57 -0.38 -5.98
N ASP A 106 15.75 -0.52 -6.56
CA ASP A 106 15.94 -0.95 -7.95
C ASP A 106 16.33 -2.43 -7.93
N CYS A 107 15.58 -3.24 -8.66
CA CYS A 107 15.75 -4.68 -8.76
C CYS A 107 16.17 -5.11 -10.16
N ASP A 108 17.14 -6.01 -10.21
CA ASP A 108 17.55 -6.76 -11.39
C ASP A 108 16.52 -7.86 -11.74
N GLN A 109 16.91 -8.76 -12.64
CA GLN A 109 16.10 -9.88 -13.12
C GLN A 109 15.48 -10.71 -11.98
N ASN A 110 14.16 -10.90 -12.04
CA ASN A 110 13.48 -11.93 -11.26
C ASN A 110 13.62 -13.29 -11.96
N THR A 111 13.97 -14.33 -11.21
CA THR A 111 14.25 -15.67 -11.76
C THR A 111 13.05 -16.58 -11.82
N ASN A 112 11.89 -16.17 -11.29
CA ASN A 112 10.66 -16.94 -11.48
C ASN A 112 10.23 -16.86 -12.95
N GLN A 113 9.54 -17.89 -13.43
CA GLN A 113 9.05 -17.93 -14.81
C GLN A 113 8.18 -16.70 -15.12
N GLY A 114 8.47 -16.04 -16.23
CA GLY A 114 7.79 -14.82 -16.66
C GLY A 114 8.11 -13.57 -15.83
N GLY A 115 9.01 -13.69 -14.84
CA GLY A 115 9.42 -12.58 -13.99
C GLY A 115 10.12 -11.47 -14.76
N PRO A 116 10.01 -10.22 -14.28
CA PRO A 116 10.55 -9.08 -14.98
C PRO A 116 12.07 -9.13 -15.13
N SER A 117 12.56 -8.50 -16.19
CA SER A 117 13.99 -8.29 -16.40
C SER A 117 14.54 -7.22 -15.48
N ARG A 118 13.71 -6.23 -15.11
CA ARG A 118 14.01 -5.14 -14.18
C ARG A 118 12.75 -4.73 -13.44
N ALA A 119 12.89 -4.27 -12.21
CA ALA A 119 11.76 -3.75 -11.45
C ALA A 119 12.17 -2.60 -10.53
N VAL A 120 11.23 -1.71 -10.27
CA VAL A 120 11.37 -0.61 -9.31
C VAL A 120 10.21 -0.72 -8.34
N TYR A 121 10.52 -0.65 -7.04
CA TYR A 121 9.51 -0.68 -5.99
C TYR A 121 9.66 0.52 -5.08
N GLY A 122 8.55 1.15 -4.75
CA GLY A 122 8.50 2.33 -3.88
C GLY A 122 7.49 2.16 -2.77
N LEU A 123 7.91 2.42 -1.53
CA LEU A 123 7.02 2.50 -0.37
C LEU A 123 6.65 3.96 -0.13
N PHE A 124 5.38 4.24 0.15
CA PHE A 124 4.88 5.59 0.39
C PHE A 124 4.36 5.76 1.83
N ALA A 125 4.33 7.02 2.29
CA ALA A 125 3.88 7.36 3.64
C ALA A 125 2.35 7.27 3.82
N SER A 126 1.59 7.48 2.75
CA SER A 126 0.13 7.51 2.76
C SER A 126 -0.44 7.25 1.36
N ALA A 127 -1.77 7.12 1.27
CA ALA A 127 -2.47 6.80 0.03
C ALA A 127 -2.37 7.91 -1.03
N ASP A 128 -2.43 9.19 -0.64
CA ASP A 128 -2.39 10.32 -1.58
C ASP A 128 -1.09 10.36 -2.44
N PRO A 129 0.12 10.31 -1.86
CA PRO A 129 1.34 10.28 -2.66
C PRO A 129 1.51 8.98 -3.45
N LEU A 130 0.98 7.85 -2.96
CA LEU A 130 0.94 6.59 -3.72
C LEU A 130 0.08 6.75 -4.98
N LYS A 131 -1.15 7.23 -4.81
CA LYS A 131 -2.09 7.43 -5.93
C LYS A 131 -1.49 8.39 -6.96
N LYS A 132 -0.91 9.50 -6.50
CA LYS A 132 -0.26 10.46 -7.39
C LYS A 132 0.89 9.81 -8.17
N ALA A 133 1.74 9.04 -7.51
CA ALA A 133 2.85 8.36 -8.16
C ALA A 133 2.35 7.35 -9.21
N PHE A 134 1.32 6.57 -8.92
CA PHE A 134 0.68 5.68 -9.89
C PHE A 134 0.12 6.43 -11.09
N ASP A 135 -0.66 7.49 -10.87
CA ASP A 135 -1.25 8.30 -11.95
C ASP A 135 -0.16 8.92 -12.85
N ASP A 136 0.93 9.43 -12.26
CA ASP A 136 2.06 9.99 -13.01
C ASP A 136 2.84 8.92 -13.79
N ASP A 137 2.97 7.71 -13.24
CA ASP A 137 3.68 6.57 -13.87
C ASP A 137 2.95 6.10 -15.12
N ILE A 138 1.64 5.81 -14.98
CA ILE A 138 0.83 5.33 -16.11
C ILE A 138 0.68 6.39 -17.21
N ALA A 139 0.79 7.68 -16.88
CA ALA A 139 0.79 8.76 -17.86
C ALA A 139 2.07 8.77 -18.74
N ALA A 140 3.15 8.12 -18.30
CA ALA A 140 4.39 7.97 -19.05
C ALA A 140 4.42 6.71 -19.94
N VAL A 141 3.36 5.89 -19.90
CA VAL A 141 3.28 4.57 -20.54
C VAL A 141 2.26 4.60 -21.68
N GLN A 142 2.53 3.83 -22.75
CA GLN A 142 1.50 3.53 -23.75
C GLN A 142 0.63 2.39 -23.22
N LEU A 143 -0.54 2.74 -22.70
CA LEU A 143 -1.48 1.78 -22.11
C LEU A 143 -2.00 0.77 -23.13
N LEU A 144 -2.07 -0.48 -22.68
CA LEU A 144 -2.65 -1.62 -23.38
C LEU A 144 -3.65 -2.30 -22.45
N ASN A 145 -4.45 -3.22 -22.99
CA ASN A 145 -5.27 -4.07 -22.15
C ASN A 145 -4.37 -4.98 -21.31
N CYS A 146 -4.69 -5.11 -20.02
CA CYS A 146 -4.09 -6.16 -19.20
C CYS A 146 -4.62 -7.52 -19.65
N PRO A 147 -3.73 -8.51 -19.83
CA PRO A 147 -4.14 -9.85 -20.23
C PRO A 147 -5.18 -10.49 -19.32
N GLY A 148 -6.29 -10.94 -19.88
CA GLY A 148 -7.36 -11.59 -19.12
C GLY A 148 -8.19 -10.67 -18.20
N ALA A 149 -7.79 -9.41 -18.00
CA ALA A 149 -8.48 -8.46 -17.13
C ALA A 149 -9.27 -7.38 -17.89
N GLY A 150 -8.73 -6.84 -19.00
CA GLY A 150 -9.41 -5.82 -19.81
C GLY A 150 -8.65 -4.49 -19.93
N PRO A 151 -9.33 -3.35 -20.12
CA PRO A 151 -8.70 -2.05 -20.30
C PRO A 151 -7.86 -1.60 -19.10
N SER A 152 -6.73 -0.91 -19.35
CA SER A 152 -5.92 -0.29 -18.29
C SER A 152 -6.18 1.22 -18.17
N PRO A 153 -6.03 1.83 -16.97
CA PRO A 153 -5.86 1.15 -15.67
C PRO A 153 -7.19 0.53 -15.18
N ASP A 154 -7.10 -0.45 -14.28
CA ASP A 154 -8.25 -1.04 -13.58
C ASP A 154 -7.92 -1.33 -12.11
N GLY A 155 -8.94 -1.63 -11.31
CA GLY A 155 -8.77 -2.17 -9.97
C GLY A 155 -8.41 -3.66 -10.00
N TRP A 156 -7.67 -4.13 -9.01
CA TRP A 156 -7.45 -5.56 -8.79
C TRP A 156 -7.82 -5.97 -7.36
N HIS A 157 -8.06 -7.27 -7.18
CA HIS A 157 -8.42 -7.87 -5.90
C HIS A 157 -7.81 -9.27 -5.78
N HIS A 158 -7.65 -9.77 -4.57
CA HIS A 158 -7.31 -11.18 -4.36
C HIS A 158 -8.52 -12.08 -4.61
N ASP A 159 -8.30 -13.28 -5.13
CA ASP A 159 -9.36 -14.28 -5.39
C ASP A 159 -10.14 -14.67 -4.12
N SER A 160 -9.49 -14.64 -2.96
CA SER A 160 -10.11 -14.93 -1.67
C SER A 160 -11.06 -13.82 -1.20
N THR A 161 -10.94 -12.60 -1.75
CA THR A 161 -11.71 -11.41 -1.37
C THR A 161 -12.10 -10.58 -2.61
N PRO A 162 -12.92 -11.12 -3.53
CA PRO A 162 -13.17 -10.50 -4.84
C PRO A 162 -13.95 -9.17 -4.76
N THR A 163 -14.58 -8.88 -3.63
CA THR A 163 -15.32 -7.62 -3.41
C THR A 163 -14.48 -6.54 -2.74
N VAL A 164 -13.22 -6.83 -2.40
CA VAL A 164 -12.31 -5.90 -1.71
C VAL A 164 -11.18 -5.56 -2.67
N SER A 165 -11.15 -4.32 -3.14
CA SER A 165 -10.04 -3.83 -3.95
C SER A 165 -8.75 -3.87 -3.14
N ALA A 166 -7.71 -4.45 -3.74
CA ALA A 166 -6.37 -4.54 -3.17
C ALA A 166 -5.43 -3.45 -3.72
N GLY A 167 -5.78 -2.88 -4.88
CA GLY A 167 -5.10 -1.74 -5.48
C GLY A 167 -5.54 -1.50 -6.92
N SER A 168 -4.69 -0.80 -7.68
CA SER A 168 -4.85 -0.55 -9.11
C SER A 168 -3.73 -1.20 -9.92
N ILE A 169 -4.02 -1.57 -11.16
CA ILE A 169 -3.07 -2.17 -12.10
C ILE A 169 -3.19 -1.48 -13.46
N ALA A 170 -2.06 -1.36 -14.16
CA ALA A 170 -1.99 -0.89 -15.53
C ALA A 170 -0.95 -1.70 -16.31
N CYS A 171 -1.31 -2.06 -17.53
CA CYS A 171 -0.45 -2.76 -18.46
C CYS A 171 -0.16 -1.88 -19.67
N GLY A 172 1.02 -2.02 -20.25
CA GLY A 172 1.38 -1.22 -21.41
C GLY A 172 2.78 -1.45 -21.91
N THR A 173 3.31 -0.43 -22.57
CA THR A 173 4.72 -0.38 -22.95
C THR A 173 5.37 0.93 -22.52
N TYR A 174 6.58 0.81 -21.97
CA TYR A 174 7.43 1.95 -21.66
C TYR A 174 8.62 1.92 -22.63
N LYS A 175 8.78 2.97 -23.44
CA LYS A 175 9.82 3.05 -24.49
C LYS A 175 9.85 1.80 -25.40
N ASN A 176 8.68 1.30 -25.78
CA ASN A 176 8.48 0.10 -26.62
C ASN A 176 8.88 -1.23 -25.96
N HIS A 177 9.11 -1.28 -24.64
CA HIS A 177 9.31 -2.53 -23.89
C HIS A 177 8.07 -2.84 -23.04
N PRO A 178 7.69 -4.12 -22.85
CA PRO A 178 6.58 -4.50 -21.99
C PRO A 178 6.75 -3.91 -20.59
N ASN A 179 5.68 -3.33 -20.07
CA ASN A 179 5.68 -2.69 -18.76
C ASN A 179 4.36 -2.95 -18.05
N MET A 180 4.44 -3.15 -16.75
CA MET A 180 3.28 -3.34 -15.90
C MET A 180 3.49 -2.65 -14.57
N ILE A 181 2.49 -1.88 -14.15
CA ILE A 181 2.53 -1.05 -12.97
C ILE A 181 1.34 -1.44 -12.11
N TRP A 182 1.55 -1.63 -10.80
CA TRP A 182 0.44 -1.83 -9.88
C TRP A 182 0.71 -1.24 -8.50
N THR A 183 -0.36 -0.92 -7.79
CA THR A 183 -0.31 -0.56 -6.37
C THR A 183 -0.74 -1.73 -5.51
N ASN A 184 -0.25 -1.76 -4.28
CA ASN A 184 -0.93 -2.44 -3.18
C ASN A 184 -1.27 -1.40 -2.11
N ASP A 185 -2.56 -1.07 -2.01
CA ASP A 185 -3.03 0.09 -1.26
C ASP A 185 -2.88 -0.12 0.25
N ALA A 186 -3.15 -1.34 0.73
CA ALA A 186 -2.98 -1.68 2.15
C ALA A 186 -1.50 -1.63 2.59
N LYS A 187 -0.58 -1.93 1.68
CA LYS A 187 0.87 -1.90 1.93
C LYS A 187 1.52 -0.55 1.64
N LEU A 188 0.79 0.38 0.99
CA LEU A 188 1.30 1.65 0.48
C LEU A 188 2.48 1.46 -0.49
N LEU A 189 2.36 0.48 -1.38
CA LEU A 189 3.42 0.04 -2.30
C LEU A 189 3.05 0.36 -3.74
N LEU A 190 3.97 0.95 -4.50
CA LEU A 190 3.94 1.03 -5.96
C LEU A 190 5.01 0.10 -6.52
N CYS A 191 4.64 -0.65 -7.54
CA CYS A 191 5.50 -1.59 -8.24
C CYS A 191 5.48 -1.24 -9.72
N ASP A 192 6.65 -1.11 -10.33
CA ASP A 192 6.82 -0.82 -11.74
C ASP A 192 7.82 -1.83 -12.32
N VAL A 193 7.36 -2.70 -13.21
CA VAL A 193 8.15 -3.83 -13.71
C VAL A 193 8.27 -3.80 -15.23
N TYR A 194 9.42 -4.23 -15.70
CA TYR A 194 9.79 -4.19 -17.11
C TYR A 194 10.08 -5.59 -17.62
N GLY A 195 9.55 -5.88 -18.80
CA GLY A 195 9.86 -7.05 -19.59
C GLY A 195 11.06 -6.82 -20.48
N ASP A 196 11.22 -7.69 -21.48
CA ASP A 196 12.40 -7.84 -22.34
C ASP A 196 13.52 -8.72 -21.73
N PRO A 197 13.55 -10.04 -22.01
CA PRO A 197 12.72 -10.76 -22.98
C PRO A 197 11.25 -11.07 -22.58
N PRO A 198 10.80 -11.08 -21.31
CA PRO A 198 9.41 -11.41 -20.99
C PRO A 198 8.42 -10.48 -21.71
N ALA A 199 7.37 -11.05 -22.29
CA ALA A 199 6.27 -10.30 -22.86
C ALA A 199 5.30 -9.82 -21.76
N LEU A 200 4.37 -8.95 -22.12
CA LEU A 200 3.36 -8.44 -21.17
C LEU A 200 2.51 -9.58 -20.57
N GLU A 201 2.20 -10.60 -21.38
CA GLU A 201 1.51 -11.83 -20.96
C GLU A 201 2.27 -12.60 -19.88
N ASP A 202 3.60 -12.71 -20.05
CA ASP A 202 4.47 -13.39 -19.09
C ASP A 202 4.53 -12.61 -17.77
N LEU A 203 4.66 -11.27 -17.85
CA LEU A 203 4.66 -10.39 -16.68
C LEU A 203 3.35 -10.49 -15.90
N HIS A 204 2.21 -10.43 -16.60
CA HIS A 204 0.90 -10.51 -15.97
C HIS A 204 0.69 -11.87 -15.30
N THR A 205 1.06 -12.96 -15.97
CA THR A 205 1.03 -14.31 -15.39
C THR A 205 1.93 -14.42 -14.16
N TRP A 206 3.14 -13.86 -14.21
CA TRP A 206 4.04 -13.82 -13.07
C TRP A 206 3.44 -13.02 -11.90
N TRP A 207 2.82 -11.88 -12.17
CA TRP A 207 2.21 -11.04 -11.14
C TRP A 207 1.06 -11.74 -10.42
N THR A 208 0.17 -12.43 -11.15
CA THR A 208 -0.90 -13.23 -10.53
C THR A 208 -0.37 -14.33 -9.61
N ASN A 209 0.85 -14.83 -9.86
CA ASN A 209 1.46 -15.89 -9.03
C ASN A 209 2.28 -15.35 -7.84
N TYR A 210 2.88 -14.16 -7.95
CA TYR A 210 3.88 -13.69 -6.98
C TYR A 210 3.74 -12.22 -6.55
N GLY A 211 3.07 -11.39 -7.34
CA GLY A 211 3.02 -9.92 -7.21
C GLY A 211 1.74 -9.36 -6.58
N GLY A 212 0.63 -10.09 -6.64
CA GLY A 212 -0.64 -9.70 -6.04
C GLY A 212 -1.74 -10.72 -6.27
#